data_AF-A0A9D5RNT3-F1
#
_entry.id   AF-A0A9D5RNT3-F1
#
_cell.length_a   1.000
_cell.length_b   1.000
_cell.length_c   1.000
_cell.angle_alpha   90.00
_cell.angle_beta   90.00
_cell.angle_gamma   90.00
#
_symmetry.space_group_name_H-M   'P 1'
#
loop_
_entity.id
_entity.type
_entity.pdbx_description
1 polymer ?
#
loop_
_entity_poly.entity_id
_entity_poly.type
_entity_poly.pdbx_seq_one_letter_code
_entity_poly.pdbx_strand_id
1 'polypeptide(L)'
;MNRKKQDGIVIHTKVYSEEDNASGIPVYLRVVQLLAVIFGCWCFVVILMESFMIPASYLRINITLLLFSVLFYFFFLFPSYGLVKAFFSILFYALYAFSRFPRLQNAFYILENLVIQQINAYYETQIPFFLADRSTAEADITLFLILLMIPVAALNSAAFVQRKFCNIAFVVLILPIIASFAIGIVPAELYLLLTLLELIFLAKFHGVDHRREGRRDFNDRVGMKVAIALCGISLLLFFVMKQFVTPEQYDAIGEVKTAKAKIQAFLLDFSMSDVTGSFGNLNFMNKKTAPGGLSGGRLGRVDQVSYTDTEHLRITAPLPSAYEGIYLKGFVGSIYTGDSWDKSNADIKNKYRALQKKIPLGEFPPVNQVSMLLNQMEDLDNTKTESKDDRNAAYQFYKGKIKVEYGAANKSYLYVPYFTKYETLEQIKYEQDL
;
A
#
# COMPACT_ATOMS: atom_id res chain seq x y z
N MET A 1 -61.49 27.27 20.38
CA MET A 1 -61.22 28.67 20.77
C MET A 1 -60.83 28.67 22.24
N ASN A 2 -59.56 28.91 22.58
CA ASN A 2 -59.13 29.31 23.93
C ASN A 2 -57.70 29.85 23.86
N ARG A 3 -57.58 31.16 23.59
CA ARG A 3 -56.31 31.89 23.70
C ARG A 3 -56.23 32.45 25.12
N LYS A 4 -55.34 31.90 25.95
CA LYS A 4 -54.86 32.58 27.16
C LYS A 4 -54.15 33.86 26.70
N LYS A 5 -54.68 35.03 27.07
CA LYS A 5 -53.97 36.31 26.95
C LYS A 5 -52.77 36.27 27.89
N GLN A 6 -51.57 36.31 27.33
CA GLN A 6 -50.36 36.64 28.08
C GLN A 6 -50.15 38.14 27.89
N ASP A 7 -50.45 38.92 28.93
CA ASP A 7 -50.09 40.33 29.00
C ASP A 7 -48.59 40.41 29.31
N GLY A 8 -47.81 40.64 28.26
CA GLY A 8 -46.38 40.92 28.33
C GLY A 8 -45.94 41.65 27.08
N ILE A 9 -45.11 42.67 27.24
CA ILE A 9 -44.46 43.34 26.10
C ILE A 9 -43.42 42.37 25.56
N VAL A 10 -43.79 41.62 24.51
CA VAL A 10 -42.84 40.82 23.73
C VAL A 10 -42.11 41.76 22.80
N ILE A 11 -40.93 42.23 23.23
CA ILE A 11 -40.01 42.92 22.32
C ILE A 11 -39.46 41.84 21.37
N HIS A 12 -40.11 41.70 20.22
CA HIS A 12 -39.52 41.00 19.09
C HIS A 12 -38.36 41.84 18.57
N THR A 13 -37.18 41.68 19.14
CA THR A 13 -35.94 42.22 18.56
C THR A 13 -35.63 41.42 17.29
N LYS A 14 -36.41 41.64 16.23
CA LYS A 14 -36.01 41.26 14.88
C LYS A 14 -34.93 42.26 14.49
N VAL A 15 -33.68 41.91 14.78
CA VAL A 15 -32.54 42.62 14.20
C VAL A 15 -32.58 42.33 12.71
N TYR A 16 -33.11 43.27 11.94
CA TYR A 16 -33.11 43.21 10.49
C TYR A 16 -31.68 43.51 10.03
N SER A 17 -30.90 42.47 9.74
CA SER A 17 -29.70 42.64 8.93
C SER A 17 -30.14 42.83 7.48
N GLU A 18 -29.56 43.77 6.73
CA GLU A 18 -29.85 43.96 5.29
C GLU A 18 -29.72 42.64 4.49
N GLU A 19 -28.93 41.70 5.00
CA GLU A 19 -28.76 40.36 4.44
C GLU A 19 -30.03 39.49 4.47
N ASP A 20 -30.93 39.68 5.44
CA ASP A 20 -32.18 38.91 5.55
C ASP A 20 -33.14 39.21 4.36
N ASN A 21 -32.98 40.35 3.67
CA ASN A 21 -33.84 40.77 2.55
C ASN A 21 -33.26 40.49 1.15
N ALA A 22 -31.97 40.17 1.03
CA ALA A 22 -31.37 39.89 -0.28
C ALA A 22 -31.70 38.45 -0.74
N SER A 23 -32.28 38.31 -1.93
CA SER A 23 -32.63 37.03 -2.54
C SER A 23 -31.42 36.41 -3.26
N GLY A 24 -31.19 35.11 -3.02
CA GLY A 24 -30.13 34.34 -3.68
C GLY A 24 -28.71 34.66 -3.24
N ILE A 25 -27.75 33.95 -3.84
CA ILE A 25 -26.30 34.10 -3.58
C ILE A 25 -25.72 35.16 -4.54
N PRO A 26 -25.02 36.19 -4.04
CA PRO A 26 -24.35 37.21 -4.86
C PRO A 26 -23.36 36.63 -5.88
N VAL A 27 -23.21 37.33 -7.00
CA VAL A 27 -22.32 36.91 -8.11
C VAL A 27 -20.88 36.70 -7.64
N TYR A 28 -20.33 37.59 -6.80
CA TYR A 28 -18.96 37.44 -6.32
C TYR A 28 -18.76 36.15 -5.50
N LEU A 29 -19.75 35.73 -4.69
CA LEU A 29 -19.68 34.47 -3.95
C LEU A 29 -19.77 33.26 -4.89
N ARG A 30 -20.55 33.35 -5.97
CA ARG A 30 -20.58 32.34 -7.04
C ARG A 30 -19.23 32.22 -7.74
N VAL A 31 -18.56 33.34 -8.00
CA VAL A 31 -17.21 33.33 -8.58
C VAL A 31 -16.22 32.66 -7.63
N VAL A 32 -16.28 32.95 -6.33
CA VAL A 32 -15.43 32.28 -5.32
C VAL A 32 -15.70 30.77 -5.28
N GLN A 33 -16.97 30.34 -5.32
CA GLN A 33 -17.32 28.92 -5.41
C GLN A 33 -16.73 28.25 -6.66
N LEU A 34 -16.82 28.90 -7.82
CA LEU A 34 -16.24 28.37 -9.06
C LEU A 34 -14.71 28.26 -8.96
N LEU A 35 -14.05 29.29 -8.41
CA LEU A 35 -12.61 29.26 -8.17
C LEU A 35 -12.21 28.11 -7.25
N ALA A 36 -12.97 27.86 -6.17
CA ALA A 36 -12.72 26.73 -5.28
C ALA A 36 -12.84 25.37 -6.00
N VAL A 37 -13.79 25.21 -6.92
CA VAL A 37 -13.91 23.99 -7.75
C VAL A 37 -12.68 23.84 -8.67
N ILE A 38 -12.26 24.92 -9.34
CA ILE A 38 -11.13 24.89 -10.28
C ILE A 38 -9.83 24.59 -9.53
N PHE A 39 -9.54 25.33 -8.47
CA PHE A 39 -8.33 25.15 -7.68
C PHE A 39 -8.30 23.77 -7.04
N GLY A 40 -9.42 23.23 -6.55
CA GLY A 40 -9.37 21.91 -5.90
C GLY A 40 -9.13 20.76 -6.85
N CYS A 41 -9.63 20.88 -8.08
CA CYS A 41 -9.27 19.92 -9.12
C CYS A 41 -7.79 20.10 -9.52
N TRP A 42 -7.32 21.33 -9.65
CA TRP A 42 -5.96 21.64 -10.07
C TRP A 42 -4.93 21.16 -9.03
N CYS A 43 -5.12 21.47 -7.75
CA CYS A 43 -4.26 21.01 -6.67
C CYS A 43 -4.23 19.48 -6.59
N PHE A 44 -5.39 18.82 -6.71
CA PHE A 44 -5.46 17.36 -6.70
C PHE A 44 -4.54 16.74 -7.76
N VAL A 45 -4.64 17.21 -9.02
CA VAL A 45 -3.89 16.59 -10.12
C VAL A 45 -2.41 16.98 -10.08
N VAL A 46 -2.08 18.21 -9.71
CA VAL A 46 -0.68 18.66 -9.67
C VAL A 46 0.09 17.98 -8.54
N ILE A 47 -0.51 17.83 -7.36
CA ILE A 47 0.12 17.05 -6.27
C ILE A 47 0.41 15.63 -6.73
N LEU A 48 -0.54 14.99 -7.42
CA LEU A 48 -0.35 13.63 -7.94
C LEU A 48 0.76 13.59 -9.00
N MET A 49 0.80 14.56 -9.91
CA MET A 49 1.83 14.61 -10.96
C MET A 49 3.23 14.88 -10.42
N GLU A 50 3.39 15.84 -9.50
CA GLU A 50 4.68 16.21 -8.93
C GLU A 50 5.20 15.14 -7.96
N SER A 51 4.35 14.62 -7.08
CA SER A 51 4.78 13.62 -6.10
C SER A 51 5.24 12.32 -6.76
N PHE A 52 4.60 11.90 -7.87
CA PHE A 52 4.92 10.63 -8.53
C PHE A 52 5.71 10.80 -9.83
N MET A 53 6.21 12.01 -10.13
CA MET A 53 6.97 12.34 -11.34
C MET A 53 6.30 11.84 -12.62
N ILE A 54 4.98 12.08 -12.72
CA ILE A 54 4.15 11.49 -13.75
C ILE A 54 4.44 12.17 -15.10
N PRO A 55 4.86 11.42 -16.14
CA PRO A 55 5.16 11.98 -17.44
C PRO A 55 3.85 12.22 -18.20
N ALA A 56 3.16 13.31 -17.87
CA ALA A 56 1.90 13.71 -18.49
C ALA A 56 1.94 15.15 -19.00
N SER A 57 1.08 15.41 -19.98
CA SER A 57 0.99 16.71 -20.63
C SER A 57 0.22 17.70 -19.76
N TYR A 58 0.94 18.55 -19.03
CA TYR A 58 0.37 19.59 -18.17
C TYR A 58 -0.65 20.47 -18.90
N LEU A 59 -0.34 20.89 -20.13
CA LEU A 59 -1.23 21.76 -20.91
C LEU A 59 -2.59 21.11 -21.17
N ARG A 60 -2.58 19.84 -21.64
CA ARG A 60 -3.81 19.11 -21.97
C ARG A 60 -4.66 18.88 -20.72
N ILE A 61 -4.04 18.49 -19.61
CA ILE A 61 -4.71 18.28 -18.32
C ILE A 61 -5.35 19.58 -17.84
N ASN A 62 -4.59 20.67 -17.76
CA ASN A 62 -5.08 21.94 -17.20
C ASN A 62 -6.24 22.54 -18.02
N ILE A 63 -6.17 22.50 -19.35
CA ILE A 63 -7.26 22.98 -20.22
C ILE A 63 -8.52 22.12 -20.02
N THR A 64 -8.35 20.80 -19.97
CA THR A 64 -9.47 19.86 -19.84
C THR A 64 -10.13 19.99 -18.47
N LEU A 65 -9.33 20.15 -17.43
CA LEU A 65 -9.77 20.35 -16.06
C LEU A 65 -10.53 21.66 -15.91
N LEU A 66 -10.00 22.77 -16.44
CA LEU A 66 -10.71 24.05 -16.46
C LEU A 66 -12.09 23.91 -17.14
N LEU A 67 -12.13 23.23 -18.30
CA LEU A 67 -13.36 23.01 -19.05
C LEU A 67 -14.37 22.19 -18.26
N PHE A 68 -13.96 21.05 -17.69
CA PHE A 68 -14.88 20.18 -16.93
C PHE A 68 -15.29 20.76 -15.59
N SER A 69 -14.42 21.50 -14.90
CA SER A 69 -14.78 22.23 -13.67
C SER A 69 -15.87 23.27 -13.95
N VAL A 70 -15.74 24.06 -15.03
CA VAL A 70 -16.76 25.03 -15.44
C VAL A 70 -18.05 24.33 -15.89
N LEU A 71 -17.93 23.27 -16.70
CA LEU A 71 -19.07 22.48 -17.17
C LEU A 71 -19.87 21.91 -16.01
N PHE A 72 -19.23 21.22 -15.06
CA PHE A 72 -19.92 20.62 -13.93
C PHE A 72 -20.44 21.66 -12.94
N TYR A 73 -19.74 22.77 -12.75
CA TYR A 73 -20.24 23.89 -11.96
C TYR A 73 -21.61 24.35 -12.48
N PHE A 74 -21.73 24.63 -13.78
CA PHE A 74 -23.02 25.02 -14.39
C PHE A 74 -24.02 23.86 -14.45
N PHE A 75 -23.56 22.64 -14.66
CA PHE A 75 -24.39 21.43 -14.62
C PHE A 75 -25.18 21.33 -13.31
N PHE A 76 -24.51 21.59 -12.18
CA PHE A 76 -25.10 21.53 -10.84
C PHE A 76 -25.78 22.84 -10.41
N LEU A 77 -25.38 23.98 -10.97
CA LEU A 77 -26.02 25.27 -10.72
C LEU A 77 -27.47 25.31 -11.24
N PHE A 78 -27.71 24.69 -12.39
CA PHE A 78 -29.05 24.62 -13.00
C PHE A 78 -29.65 23.22 -12.81
N PRO A 79 -30.56 23.00 -11.85
CA PRO A 79 -31.03 21.66 -11.49
C PRO A 79 -31.98 21.03 -12.52
N SER A 80 -32.46 21.79 -13.51
CA SER A 80 -33.36 21.31 -14.56
C SER A 80 -32.81 20.08 -15.28
N TYR A 81 -33.66 19.05 -15.44
CA TYR A 81 -33.33 17.78 -16.09
C TYR A 81 -32.13 17.02 -15.49
N GLY A 82 -31.86 17.20 -14.18
CA GLY A 82 -30.69 16.61 -13.51
C GLY A 82 -30.46 15.12 -13.78
N LEU A 83 -31.52 14.29 -13.70
CA LEU A 83 -31.43 12.85 -13.97
C LEU A 83 -31.05 12.54 -15.42
N VAL A 84 -31.66 13.23 -16.38
CA VAL A 84 -31.40 13.04 -17.81
C VAL A 84 -29.96 13.43 -18.13
N LYS A 85 -29.52 14.59 -17.65
CA LYS A 85 -28.14 15.06 -17.83
C LYS A 85 -27.14 14.09 -17.20
N ALA A 86 -27.43 13.57 -16.01
CA ALA A 86 -26.57 12.60 -15.31
C ALA A 86 -26.48 11.28 -16.09
N PHE A 87 -27.61 10.75 -16.57
CA PHE A 87 -27.64 9.52 -17.36
C PHE A 87 -26.76 9.63 -18.61
N PHE A 88 -26.94 10.68 -19.42
CA PHE A 88 -26.13 10.87 -20.63
C PHE A 88 -24.66 11.15 -20.33
N SER A 89 -24.35 11.87 -19.25
CA SER A 89 -22.96 12.14 -18.86
C SER A 89 -22.24 10.87 -18.42
N ILE A 90 -22.88 10.03 -17.60
CA ILE A 90 -22.34 8.74 -17.15
C ILE A 90 -22.21 7.78 -18.33
N LEU A 91 -23.24 7.71 -19.18
CA LEU A 91 -23.22 6.85 -20.38
C LEU A 91 -22.07 7.25 -21.32
N PHE A 92 -21.92 8.54 -21.62
CA PHE A 92 -20.83 9.03 -22.46
C PHE A 92 -19.46 8.74 -21.84
N TYR A 93 -19.29 9.02 -20.55
CA TYR A 93 -18.05 8.72 -19.82
C TYR A 93 -17.70 7.23 -19.88
N ALA A 94 -18.67 6.35 -19.60
CA ALA A 94 -18.46 4.90 -19.60
C ALA A 94 -18.14 4.37 -21.00
N LEU A 95 -18.88 4.80 -22.03
CA LEU A 95 -18.62 4.41 -23.42
C LEU A 95 -17.25 4.91 -23.90
N TYR A 96 -16.88 6.13 -23.55
CA TYR A 96 -15.58 6.70 -23.91
C TYR A 96 -14.43 5.95 -23.22
N ALA A 97 -14.55 5.70 -21.91
CA ALA A 97 -13.56 4.94 -21.15
C ALA A 97 -13.42 3.50 -21.69
N PHE A 98 -14.55 2.84 -21.98
CA PHE A 98 -14.56 1.49 -22.57
C PHE A 98 -13.89 1.47 -23.95
N SER A 99 -14.17 2.46 -24.80
CA SER A 99 -13.55 2.56 -26.14
C SER A 99 -12.03 2.74 -26.11
N ARG A 100 -11.47 3.21 -24.98
CA ARG A 100 -10.03 3.45 -24.78
C ARG A 100 -9.40 2.52 -23.76
N PHE A 101 -10.10 1.47 -23.35
CA PHE A 101 -9.67 0.57 -22.27
C PHE A 101 -8.23 0.05 -22.41
N PRO A 102 -7.74 -0.40 -23.58
CA PRO A 102 -6.35 -0.87 -23.71
C PRO A 102 -5.31 0.21 -23.37
N ARG A 103 -5.58 1.47 -23.73
CA ARG A 103 -4.70 2.60 -23.42
C ARG A 103 -4.74 2.95 -21.93
N LEU A 104 -5.91 2.82 -21.30
CA LEU A 104 -6.08 3.04 -19.86
C LEU A 104 -5.37 1.95 -19.04
N GLN A 105 -5.42 0.71 -19.51
CA GLN A 105 -4.68 -0.40 -18.91
C GLN A 105 -3.18 -0.17 -19.00
N ASN A 106 -2.67 0.24 -20.16
CA ASN A 106 -1.25 0.60 -20.31
C ASN A 106 -0.86 1.76 -19.38
N ALA A 107 -1.66 2.83 -19.33
CA ALA A 107 -1.45 3.96 -18.43
C ALA A 107 -1.41 3.55 -16.96
N PHE A 108 -2.29 2.62 -16.55
CA PHE A 108 -2.32 2.09 -15.20
C PHE A 108 -1.03 1.35 -14.85
N TYR A 109 -0.52 0.47 -15.73
CA TYR A 109 0.76 -0.20 -15.51
C TYR A 109 1.93 0.77 -15.45
N ILE A 110 1.91 1.85 -16.25
CA ILE A 110 2.96 2.87 -16.15
C ILE A 110 2.90 3.61 -14.81
N LEU A 111 1.71 4.02 -14.37
CA LEU A 111 1.51 4.69 -13.08
C LEU A 111 1.95 3.79 -11.93
N GLU A 112 1.55 2.52 -11.94
CA GLU A 112 1.92 1.53 -10.94
C GLU A 112 3.44 1.32 -10.90
N ASN A 113 4.09 1.25 -12.06
CA ASN A 113 5.54 1.19 -12.13
C ASN A 113 6.24 2.43 -11.55
N LEU A 114 5.67 3.63 -11.70
CA LEU A 114 6.21 4.85 -11.07
C LEU A 114 6.05 4.80 -9.55
N VAL A 115 4.90 4.33 -9.05
CA VAL A 115 4.68 4.12 -7.62
C VAL A 115 5.64 3.08 -7.06
N ILE A 116 5.79 1.93 -7.74
CA ILE A 116 6.74 0.87 -7.37
C ILE A 116 8.17 1.40 -7.35
N GLN A 117 8.54 2.24 -8.31
CA GLN A 117 9.86 2.87 -8.33
C GLN A 117 10.10 3.71 -7.06
N GLN A 118 9.11 4.51 -6.65
CA GLN A 118 9.21 5.30 -5.41
C GLN A 118 9.23 4.41 -4.16
N ILE A 119 8.41 3.36 -4.12
CA ILE A 119 8.39 2.39 -3.01
C ILE A 119 9.73 1.67 -2.89
N ASN A 120 10.28 1.15 -4.00
CA ASN A 120 11.58 0.48 -4.01
C ASN A 120 12.71 1.42 -3.58
N ALA A 121 12.68 2.69 -4.00
CA ALA A 121 13.66 3.68 -3.59
C ALA A 121 13.55 4.04 -2.11
N TYR A 122 12.33 4.16 -1.59
CA TYR A 122 12.08 4.64 -0.22
C TYR A 122 12.18 3.52 0.83
N TYR A 123 11.67 2.33 0.53
CA TYR A 123 11.64 1.17 1.43
C TYR A 123 12.75 0.15 1.17
N GLU A 124 13.66 0.44 0.23
CA GLU A 124 14.76 -0.45 -0.18
C GLU A 124 14.27 -1.85 -0.61
N THR A 125 13.07 -1.91 -1.22
CA THR A 125 12.46 -3.15 -1.70
C THR A 125 12.81 -3.44 -3.15
N GLN A 126 12.54 -4.67 -3.60
CA GLN A 126 12.71 -5.11 -4.98
C GLN A 126 11.40 -5.63 -5.57
N ILE A 127 10.35 -4.81 -5.54
CA ILE A 127 9.07 -5.15 -6.15
C ILE A 127 9.25 -5.12 -7.69
N PRO A 128 8.85 -6.19 -8.39
CA PRO A 128 8.98 -6.27 -9.85
C PRO A 128 8.03 -5.30 -10.55
N PHE A 129 8.44 -4.84 -11.75
CA PHE A 129 7.65 -3.93 -12.58
C PHE A 129 6.69 -4.69 -13.52
N PHE A 130 5.55 -4.07 -13.81
CA PHE A 130 4.60 -4.52 -14.82
C PHE A 130 5.12 -4.26 -16.25
N LEU A 131 4.74 -5.13 -17.18
CA LEU A 131 5.03 -4.95 -18.60
C LEU A 131 4.13 -3.84 -19.17
N ALA A 132 4.73 -2.68 -19.46
CA ALA A 132 4.03 -1.52 -20.00
C ALA A 132 4.72 -0.99 -21.25
N ASP A 133 3.94 -0.59 -22.25
CA ASP A 133 4.44 0.07 -23.44
C ASP A 133 4.77 1.54 -23.12
N ARG A 134 6.07 1.86 -23.13
CA ARG A 134 6.58 3.20 -22.84
C ARG A 134 6.53 4.15 -24.04
N SER A 135 6.30 3.64 -25.26
CA SER A 135 6.31 4.46 -26.48
C SER A 135 5.17 5.49 -26.52
N THR A 136 4.01 5.15 -25.97
CA THR A 136 2.82 6.01 -25.88
C THR A 136 2.57 6.54 -24.48
N ALA A 137 3.55 6.43 -23.57
CA ALA A 137 3.37 6.68 -22.14
C ALA A 137 2.75 8.04 -21.82
N GLU A 138 3.27 9.12 -22.41
CA GLU A 138 2.77 10.48 -22.12
C GLU A 138 1.29 10.62 -22.51
N ALA A 139 0.91 10.12 -23.68
CA ALA A 139 -0.46 10.25 -24.17
C ALA A 139 -1.44 9.38 -23.38
N ASP A 140 -1.03 8.17 -23.02
CA ASP A 140 -1.88 7.21 -22.29
C ASP A 140 -2.12 7.65 -20.85
N ILE A 141 -1.06 8.11 -20.15
CA ILE A 141 -1.18 8.66 -18.81
C ILE A 141 -1.98 9.96 -18.80
N THR A 142 -1.76 10.85 -19.78
CA THR A 142 -2.54 12.10 -19.90
C THR A 142 -4.03 11.77 -20.02
N LEU A 143 -4.39 10.79 -20.85
CA LEU A 143 -5.77 10.34 -21.01
C LEU A 143 -6.33 9.75 -19.71
N PHE A 144 -5.54 8.93 -19.01
CA PHE A 144 -5.92 8.33 -17.74
C PHE A 144 -6.18 9.40 -16.67
N LEU A 145 -5.28 10.37 -16.51
CA LEU A 145 -5.45 11.47 -15.55
C LEU A 145 -6.67 12.33 -15.89
N ILE A 146 -6.92 12.63 -17.17
CA ILE A 146 -8.13 13.34 -17.60
C ILE A 146 -9.38 12.58 -17.16
N LEU A 147 -9.44 11.27 -17.43
CA LEU A 147 -10.60 10.45 -17.06
C LEU A 147 -10.77 10.32 -15.55
N LEU A 148 -9.66 10.25 -14.80
CA LEU A 148 -9.67 10.29 -13.33
C LEU A 148 -10.23 11.62 -12.81
N MET A 149 -9.89 12.74 -13.44
CA MET A 149 -10.27 14.08 -12.96
C MET A 149 -11.71 14.48 -13.27
N ILE A 150 -12.34 13.92 -14.31
CA ILE A 150 -13.76 14.19 -14.64
C ILE A 150 -14.70 13.91 -13.45
N PRO A 151 -14.70 12.71 -12.82
CA PRO A 151 -15.54 12.45 -11.67
C PRO A 151 -15.16 13.28 -10.44
N VAL A 152 -13.87 13.61 -10.24
CA VAL A 152 -13.41 14.51 -9.17
C VAL A 152 -14.00 15.92 -9.35
N ALA A 153 -13.97 16.45 -10.59
CA ALA A 153 -14.57 17.75 -10.91
C ALA A 153 -16.09 17.75 -10.71
N ALA A 154 -16.78 16.66 -11.09
CA ALA A 154 -18.20 16.50 -10.84
C ALA A 154 -18.54 16.45 -9.34
N LEU A 155 -17.77 15.67 -8.57
CA LEU A 155 -17.92 15.54 -7.12
C LEU A 155 -17.70 16.87 -6.40
N ASN A 156 -16.60 17.57 -6.70
CA ASN A 156 -16.30 18.88 -6.14
C ASN A 156 -17.38 19.90 -6.49
N SER A 157 -17.84 19.92 -7.75
CA SER A 157 -18.93 20.81 -8.16
C SER A 157 -20.23 20.50 -7.41
N ALA A 158 -20.59 19.22 -7.23
CA ALA A 158 -21.75 18.82 -6.46
C ALA A 158 -21.65 19.24 -4.97
N ALA A 159 -20.45 19.16 -4.39
CA ALA A 159 -20.20 19.55 -3.01
C ALA A 159 -20.30 21.07 -2.82
N PHE A 160 -19.62 21.87 -3.65
CA PHE A 160 -19.61 23.33 -3.52
C PHE A 160 -20.91 24.00 -3.98
N VAL A 161 -21.62 23.43 -4.96
CA VAL A 161 -22.84 24.03 -5.52
C VAL A 161 -24.11 23.51 -4.86
N GLN A 162 -24.22 22.20 -4.62
CA GLN A 162 -25.44 21.56 -4.12
C GLN A 162 -25.33 21.04 -2.68
N ARG A 163 -24.16 21.13 -2.04
CA ARG A 163 -23.88 20.53 -0.71
C ARG A 163 -24.07 19.02 -0.66
N LYS A 164 -23.95 18.36 -1.79
CA LYS A 164 -24.06 16.90 -1.85
C LYS A 164 -22.67 16.30 -1.79
N PHE A 165 -22.56 15.18 -1.07
CA PHE A 165 -21.32 14.41 -1.00
C PHE A 165 -20.12 15.20 -0.44
N CYS A 166 -20.34 16.25 0.37
CA CYS A 166 -19.27 17.07 0.93
C CYS A 166 -18.21 16.25 1.68
N ASN A 167 -18.63 15.26 2.47
CA ASN A 167 -17.70 14.39 3.19
C ASN A 167 -16.86 13.54 2.22
N ILE A 168 -17.45 13.06 1.13
CA ILE A 168 -16.74 12.29 0.12
C ILE A 168 -15.77 13.19 -0.64
N ALA A 169 -16.19 14.39 -1.02
CA ALA A 169 -15.33 15.39 -1.65
C ALA A 169 -14.14 15.76 -0.76
N PHE A 170 -14.37 15.93 0.54
CA PHE A 170 -13.32 16.18 1.53
C PHE A 170 -12.28 15.06 1.57
N VAL A 171 -12.73 13.79 1.65
CA VAL A 171 -11.84 12.63 1.66
C VAL A 171 -11.05 12.52 0.34
N VAL A 172 -11.74 12.71 -0.79
CA VAL A 172 -11.11 12.64 -2.13
C VAL A 172 -10.05 13.73 -2.30
N LEU A 173 -10.33 14.98 -1.90
CA LEU A 173 -9.37 16.09 -2.02
C LEU A 173 -8.07 15.86 -1.21
N ILE A 174 -8.15 15.13 -0.10
CA ILE A 174 -6.98 14.80 0.74
C ILE A 174 -6.20 13.60 0.21
N LEU A 175 -6.80 12.76 -0.65
CA LEU A 175 -6.20 11.50 -1.11
C LEU A 175 -4.81 11.67 -1.74
N PRO A 176 -4.54 12.66 -2.63
CA PRO A 176 -3.21 12.87 -3.18
C PRO A 176 -2.16 13.22 -2.12
N ILE A 177 -2.56 13.95 -1.06
CA ILE A 177 -1.68 14.30 0.06
C ILE A 177 -1.34 13.05 0.87
N ILE A 178 -2.35 12.23 1.21
CA ILE A 178 -2.14 10.94 1.90
C ILE A 178 -1.22 10.04 1.07
N ALA A 179 -1.49 9.91 -0.23
CA ALA A 179 -0.71 9.08 -1.14
C ALA A 179 0.75 9.53 -1.20
N SER A 180 1.00 10.85 -1.21
CA SER A 180 2.35 11.42 -1.19
C SER A 180 3.08 11.09 0.11
N PHE A 181 2.44 11.29 1.26
CA PHE A 181 3.05 10.98 2.55
C PHE A 181 3.29 9.49 2.77
N ALA A 182 2.44 8.61 2.22
CA ALA A 182 2.60 7.16 2.31
C ALA A 182 3.87 6.64 1.62
N ILE A 183 4.41 7.40 0.67
CA ILE A 183 5.70 7.10 0.02
C ILE A 183 6.82 8.06 0.46
N GLY A 184 6.63 8.76 1.58
CA GLY A 184 7.63 9.65 2.17
C GLY A 184 7.84 10.98 1.46
N ILE A 185 6.96 11.36 0.53
CA ILE A 185 7.05 12.59 -0.26
C ILE A 185 6.17 13.67 0.35
N VAL A 186 6.73 14.88 0.49
CA VAL A 186 5.98 16.06 0.92
C VAL A 186 5.60 16.85 -0.34
N PRO A 187 4.29 17.02 -0.64
CA PRO A 187 3.85 17.84 -1.77
C PRO A 187 4.37 19.28 -1.66
N ALA A 188 4.46 19.99 -2.80
CA ALA A 188 4.90 21.38 -2.78
C ALA A 188 3.99 22.25 -1.91
N GLU A 189 4.62 23.16 -1.16
CA GLU A 189 4.01 24.03 -0.14
C GLU A 189 2.76 24.76 -0.67
N LEU A 190 2.85 25.30 -1.89
CA LEU A 190 1.77 26.06 -2.52
C LEU A 190 0.49 25.23 -2.67
N TYR A 191 0.61 24.00 -3.19
CA TYR A 191 -0.55 23.14 -3.45
C TYR A 191 -1.14 22.61 -2.15
N LEU A 192 -0.30 22.28 -1.17
CA LEU A 192 -0.75 21.87 0.16
C LEU A 192 -1.54 22.98 0.83
N LEU A 193 -1.05 24.23 0.80
CA LEU A 193 -1.74 25.39 1.33
C LEU A 193 -3.09 25.61 0.65
N LEU A 194 -3.14 25.60 -0.69
CA LEU A 194 -4.38 25.77 -1.44
C LEU A 194 -5.41 24.68 -1.12
N THR A 195 -4.99 23.41 -1.05
CA THR A 195 -5.87 22.31 -0.62
C THR A 195 -6.39 22.52 0.79
N LEU A 196 -5.56 22.96 1.74
CA LEU A 196 -6.04 23.28 3.11
C LEU A 196 -7.09 24.40 3.11
N LEU A 197 -6.89 25.45 2.32
CA LEU A 197 -7.86 26.55 2.19
C LEU A 197 -9.19 26.05 1.59
N GLU A 198 -9.15 25.16 0.60
CA GLU A 198 -10.34 24.54 0.03
C GLU A 198 -11.08 23.67 1.04
N LEU A 199 -10.35 22.90 1.87
CA LEU A 199 -10.94 22.07 2.92
C LEU A 199 -11.60 22.93 4.00
N ILE A 200 -10.97 24.05 4.40
CA ILE A 200 -11.59 25.04 5.31
C ILE A 200 -12.87 25.60 4.69
N PHE A 201 -12.81 25.98 3.40
CA PHE A 201 -13.95 26.54 2.70
C PHE A 201 -15.11 25.54 2.62
N LEU A 202 -14.82 24.29 2.24
CA LEU A 202 -15.80 23.20 2.16
C LEU A 202 -16.41 22.87 3.54
N ALA A 203 -15.58 22.80 4.58
CA ALA A 203 -16.03 22.48 5.94
C ALA A 203 -16.97 23.55 6.50
N LYS A 204 -16.67 24.83 6.27
CA LYS A 204 -17.50 25.94 6.78
C LYS A 204 -18.75 26.18 5.93
N PHE A 205 -18.68 25.89 4.63
CA PHE A 205 -19.87 25.86 3.79
C PHE A 205 -20.88 24.78 4.21
N HIS A 206 -20.42 23.68 4.82
CA HIS A 206 -21.25 22.58 5.32
C HIS A 206 -21.70 22.73 6.79
N GLY A 207 -20.98 23.50 7.62
CA GLY A 207 -21.11 23.50 9.09
C GLY A 207 -22.38 24.06 9.72
N VAL A 208 -23.45 24.37 8.98
CA VAL A 208 -24.70 24.96 9.53
C VAL A 208 -25.93 24.25 8.97
N ASP A 209 -26.04 22.94 9.20
CA ASP A 209 -27.19 22.15 8.70
C ASP A 209 -28.06 21.53 9.80
N HIS A 210 -28.21 22.25 10.92
CA HIS A 210 -29.15 21.86 11.96
C HIS A 210 -30.29 22.87 12.08
N ARG A 211 -31.42 22.52 11.45
CA ARG A 211 -32.80 22.92 11.85
C ARG A 211 -33.34 24.31 11.46
N ARG A 212 -33.06 24.86 10.27
CA ARG A 212 -33.83 26.04 9.80
C ARG A 212 -34.20 25.95 8.31
N GLU A 213 -35.30 25.25 8.03
CA GLU A 213 -35.87 25.05 6.69
C GLU A 213 -36.28 26.33 5.94
N GLY A 214 -36.21 27.52 6.57
CA GLY A 214 -36.62 28.79 5.96
C GLY A 214 -35.53 29.81 5.62
N ARG A 215 -34.23 29.53 5.87
CA ARG A 215 -33.13 30.52 5.68
C ARG A 215 -31.89 29.94 4.99
N ARG A 216 -32.06 29.08 3.98
CA ARG A 216 -30.95 28.44 3.26
C ARG A 216 -30.00 29.46 2.64
N ASP A 217 -30.48 30.32 1.75
CA ASP A 217 -29.63 31.31 1.05
C ASP A 217 -28.89 32.26 2.01
N PHE A 218 -29.50 32.60 3.15
CA PHE A 218 -28.86 33.39 4.19
C PHE A 218 -27.69 32.63 4.84
N ASN A 219 -27.93 31.40 5.30
CA ASN A 219 -26.88 30.58 5.90
C ASN A 219 -25.73 30.30 4.92
N ASP A 220 -26.04 30.14 3.63
CA ASP A 220 -25.05 29.92 2.58
C ASP A 220 -24.14 31.12 2.40
N ARG A 221 -24.73 32.32 2.34
CA ARG A 221 -23.97 33.57 2.23
C ARG A 221 -23.08 33.80 3.45
N VAL A 222 -23.63 33.63 4.65
CA VAL A 222 -22.87 33.78 5.90
C VAL A 222 -21.75 32.73 5.96
N GLY A 223 -22.05 31.46 5.68
CA GLY A 223 -21.08 30.37 5.68
C GLY A 223 -19.93 30.62 4.70
N MET A 224 -20.22 31.08 3.48
CA MET A 224 -19.18 31.44 2.50
C MET A 224 -18.36 32.66 2.93
N LYS A 225 -18.97 33.70 3.50
CA LYS A 225 -18.23 34.86 4.01
C LYS A 225 -17.30 34.50 5.16
N VAL A 226 -17.79 33.69 6.11
CA VAL A 226 -16.97 33.17 7.21
C VAL A 226 -15.85 32.28 6.68
N ALA A 227 -16.13 31.43 5.70
CA ALA A 227 -15.11 30.63 5.02
C ALA A 227 -14.03 31.49 4.38
N ILE A 228 -14.39 32.52 3.61
CA ILE A 228 -13.44 33.46 2.99
C ILE A 228 -12.59 34.16 4.06
N ALA A 229 -13.21 34.64 5.13
CA ALA A 229 -12.50 35.30 6.22
C ALA A 229 -11.50 34.34 6.89
N LEU A 230 -11.90 33.10 7.18
CA LEU A 230 -11.03 32.08 7.76
C LEU A 230 -9.89 31.70 6.81
N CYS A 231 -10.16 31.53 5.52
CA CYS A 231 -9.12 31.29 4.53
C CYS A 231 -8.12 32.45 4.49
N GLY A 232 -8.60 33.70 4.54
CA GLY A 232 -7.75 34.89 4.59
C GLY A 232 -6.90 34.97 5.85
N ILE A 233 -7.47 34.66 7.03
CA ILE A 233 -6.75 34.60 8.31
C ILE A 233 -5.69 33.48 8.27
N SER A 234 -6.04 32.29 7.82
CA SER A 234 -5.10 31.16 7.69
C SER A 234 -3.94 31.50 6.76
N LEU A 235 -4.24 32.14 5.61
CA LEU A 235 -3.22 32.58 4.65
C LEU A 235 -2.31 33.66 5.25
N LEU A 236 -2.88 34.64 5.97
CA LEU A 236 -2.11 35.68 6.66
C LEU A 236 -1.18 35.06 7.72
N LEU A 237 -1.72 34.18 8.58
CA LEU A 237 -0.94 33.48 9.60
C LEU A 237 0.18 32.66 8.97
N PHE A 238 -0.10 31.97 7.86
CA PHE A 238 0.91 31.23 7.11
C PHE A 238 2.06 32.13 6.65
N PHE A 239 1.76 33.26 6.01
CA PHE A 239 2.79 34.21 5.58
C PHE A 239 3.56 34.80 6.75
N VAL A 240 2.89 35.15 7.85
CA VAL A 240 3.53 35.65 9.07
C VAL A 240 4.49 34.59 9.62
N MET A 241 4.03 33.35 9.79
CA MET A 241 4.86 32.24 10.25
C MET A 241 6.06 32.01 9.33
N LYS A 242 5.88 32.10 8.01
CA LYS A 242 6.97 31.95 7.03
C LYS A 242 8.07 33.02 7.16
N GLN A 243 7.75 34.21 7.66
CA GLN A 243 8.77 35.25 7.91
C GLN A 243 9.60 34.96 9.18
N PHE A 244 9.03 34.26 10.16
CA PHE A 244 9.67 34.02 11.46
C PHE A 244 10.27 32.63 11.60
N VAL A 245 9.79 31.65 10.83
CA VAL A 245 10.23 30.25 10.87
C VAL A 245 11.00 29.94 9.60
N THR A 246 12.32 29.85 9.72
CA THR A 246 13.17 29.37 8.63
C THR A 246 13.05 27.84 8.47
N PRO A 247 13.26 27.29 7.26
CA PRO A 247 13.28 25.84 7.05
C PRO A 247 14.25 25.11 7.98
N GLU A 248 15.41 25.71 8.25
CA GLU A 248 16.46 25.18 9.12
C GLU A 248 15.99 25.07 10.58
N GLN A 249 15.24 26.06 11.06
CA GLN A 249 14.64 26.02 12.40
C GLN A 249 13.51 24.98 12.47
N TYR A 250 12.76 24.77 11.40
CA TYR A 250 11.69 23.77 11.34
C TYR A 250 12.25 22.33 11.37
N ASP A 251 13.32 22.06 10.62
CA ASP A 251 13.99 20.75 10.59
C ASP A 251 14.74 20.43 11.90
N ALA A 252 15.14 21.45 12.65
CA ALA A 252 15.74 21.30 13.98
C ALA A 252 14.74 20.91 15.08
N ILE A 253 13.43 21.02 14.84
CA ILE A 253 12.40 20.63 15.81
C ILE A 253 12.28 19.11 15.84
N GLY A 254 12.85 18.49 16.88
CA GLY A 254 12.82 17.03 17.07
C GLY A 254 11.39 16.45 17.08
N GLU A 255 10.40 17.20 17.57
CA GLU A 255 8.99 16.79 17.55
C GLU A 255 8.43 16.60 16.13
N VAL A 256 8.82 17.45 15.18
CA VAL A 256 8.40 17.33 13.76
C VAL A 256 8.99 16.05 13.16
N LYS A 257 10.26 15.75 13.45
CA LYS A 257 10.91 14.50 13.02
C LYS A 257 10.22 13.27 13.61
N THR A 258 9.83 13.32 14.89
CA THR A 258 9.09 12.22 15.52
C THR A 258 7.66 12.08 15.00
N ALA A 259 6.95 13.18 14.73
CA ALA A 259 5.62 13.15 14.15
C ALA A 259 5.66 12.59 12.72
N LYS A 260 6.63 13.00 11.90
CA LYS A 260 6.89 12.44 10.58
C LYS A 260 7.12 10.93 10.64
N ALA A 261 8.01 10.49 11.54
CA ALA A 261 8.28 9.06 11.74
C ALA A 261 7.04 8.28 12.21
N LYS A 262 6.21 8.85 13.09
CA LYS A 262 4.95 8.23 13.55
C LYS A 262 3.91 8.12 12.44
N ILE A 263 3.74 9.16 11.64
CA ILE A 263 2.82 9.14 10.48
C ILE A 263 3.30 8.11 9.46
N GLN A 264 4.60 8.06 9.19
CA GLN A 264 5.21 7.06 8.31
C GLN A 264 5.02 5.64 8.84
N ALA A 265 5.28 5.41 10.13
CA ALA A 265 5.06 4.12 10.79
C ALA A 265 3.58 3.71 10.75
N PHE A 266 2.66 4.65 10.99
CA PHE A 266 1.23 4.39 10.86
C PHE A 266 0.83 4.03 9.42
N LEU A 267 1.35 4.72 8.40
CA LEU A 267 1.08 4.41 6.99
C LEU A 267 1.72 3.10 6.53
N LEU A 268 2.85 2.73 7.13
CA LEU A 268 3.53 1.44 6.96
C LEU A 268 2.72 0.28 7.55
N ASP A 269 2.22 0.47 8.77
CA ASP A 269 1.33 -0.49 9.45
C ASP A 269 -0.07 -0.50 8.82
N PHE A 270 -0.46 0.56 8.11
CA PHE A 270 -1.71 0.64 7.36
C PHE A 270 -1.62 -0.26 6.11
N SER A 271 -1.75 -1.55 6.36
CA SER A 271 -1.74 -2.56 5.33
C SER A 271 -3.05 -2.48 4.54
N MET A 272 -3.00 -2.73 3.23
CA MET A 272 -4.22 -2.85 2.41
C MET A 272 -5.21 -3.91 2.96
N SER A 273 -4.72 -4.84 3.81
CA SER A 273 -5.53 -5.79 4.58
C SER A 273 -6.57 -5.11 5.48
N ASP A 274 -6.23 -3.97 6.09
CA ASP A 274 -7.10 -3.24 7.02
C ASP A 274 -8.25 -2.52 6.31
N VAL A 275 -8.01 -2.05 5.07
CA VAL A 275 -9.06 -1.48 4.21
C VAL A 275 -9.92 -2.57 3.59
N THR A 276 -9.33 -3.72 3.21
CA THR A 276 -10.10 -4.87 2.69
C THR A 276 -10.95 -5.55 3.76
N GLY A 277 -10.60 -5.42 5.05
CA GLY A 277 -11.43 -5.89 6.16
C GLY A 277 -12.73 -5.08 6.34
N SER A 278 -12.73 -3.79 5.99
CA SER A 278 -13.90 -2.92 6.11
C SER A 278 -14.71 -2.76 4.82
N PHE A 279 -14.13 -3.06 3.66
CA PHE A 279 -14.86 -3.35 2.41
C PHE A 279 -15.11 -4.87 2.29
N GLY A 280 -15.58 -5.48 3.38
CA GLY A 280 -15.87 -6.90 3.48
C GLY A 280 -17.02 -7.32 2.56
N ASN A 281 -16.70 -7.51 1.27
CA ASN A 281 -17.31 -8.45 0.32
C ASN A 281 -16.83 -8.23 -1.13
N LEU A 282 -15.59 -7.79 -1.35
CA LEU A 282 -14.94 -7.93 -2.65
C LEU A 282 -13.68 -8.78 -2.49
N ASN A 283 -13.90 -10.09 -2.48
CA ASN A 283 -12.87 -11.13 -2.47
C ASN A 283 -11.96 -11.01 -3.70
N PHE A 284 -10.86 -10.28 -3.59
CA PHE A 284 -9.81 -10.30 -4.62
C PHE A 284 -8.46 -10.87 -4.19
N MET A 285 -8.24 -11.22 -2.92
CA MET A 285 -7.04 -12.00 -2.56
C MET A 285 -7.24 -12.69 -1.20
N ASN A 286 -7.52 -13.99 -1.25
CA ASN A 286 -7.45 -14.84 -0.06
C ASN A 286 -5.97 -14.99 0.31
N LYS A 287 -5.46 -14.13 1.19
CA LYS A 287 -4.13 -14.33 1.76
C LYS A 287 -4.13 -15.60 2.59
N LYS A 288 -3.28 -16.57 2.23
CA LYS A 288 -3.17 -17.84 2.95
C LYS A 288 -2.03 -17.74 3.96
N THR A 289 -2.35 -17.56 5.24
CA THR A 289 -1.36 -17.63 6.32
C THR A 289 -1.17 -19.08 6.74
N ALA A 290 0.07 -19.53 6.91
CA ALA A 290 0.38 -20.84 7.44
C ALA A 290 1.25 -20.77 8.70
N PRO A 291 1.09 -21.72 9.64
CA PRO A 291 1.83 -21.79 10.91
C PRO A 291 3.33 -22.11 10.77
N GLY A 292 3.93 -21.93 9.58
CA GLY A 292 5.27 -22.39 9.26
C GLY A 292 5.38 -23.92 9.17
N GLY A 293 6.55 -24.41 8.70
CA GLY A 293 6.82 -25.84 8.49
C GLY A 293 7.21 -26.21 7.05
N LEU A 294 7.44 -27.50 6.78
CA LEU A 294 7.79 -27.99 5.45
C LEU A 294 6.57 -28.11 4.54
N SER A 295 6.56 -27.37 3.43
CA SER A 295 5.50 -27.41 2.40
C SER A 295 5.64 -28.57 1.40
N GLY A 296 6.61 -29.47 1.61
CA GLY A 296 6.91 -30.57 0.69
C GLY A 296 7.39 -30.09 -0.68
N GLY A 297 8.17 -29.01 -0.70
CA GLY A 297 8.75 -28.45 -1.92
C GLY A 297 7.88 -27.42 -2.63
N ARG A 298 6.60 -27.28 -2.28
CA ARG A 298 5.70 -26.29 -2.90
C ARG A 298 6.06 -24.86 -2.48
N LEU A 299 6.15 -23.95 -3.45
CA LEU A 299 6.52 -22.54 -3.28
C LEU A 299 5.28 -21.64 -3.46
N GLY A 300 5.30 -20.45 -2.85
CA GLY A 300 4.32 -19.38 -3.14
C GLY A 300 2.85 -19.62 -2.75
N ARG A 301 2.53 -20.66 -1.96
CA ARG A 301 1.14 -20.94 -1.53
C ARG A 301 0.69 -20.18 -0.28
N VAL A 302 1.62 -19.51 0.38
CA VAL A 302 1.39 -18.75 1.60
C VAL A 302 2.02 -17.39 1.45
N ASP A 303 1.24 -16.35 1.69
CA ASP A 303 1.70 -14.96 1.56
C ASP A 303 2.48 -14.52 2.81
N GLN A 304 2.32 -15.26 3.91
CA GLN A 304 2.99 -15.00 5.18
C GLN A 304 3.14 -16.28 6.01
N VAL A 305 4.32 -16.46 6.59
CA VAL A 305 4.56 -17.42 7.68
C VAL A 305 4.38 -16.68 9.00
N SER A 306 3.40 -17.09 9.81
CA SER A 306 3.13 -16.49 11.12
C SER A 306 3.71 -17.35 12.25
N TYR A 307 4.34 -16.73 13.24
CA TYR A 307 4.73 -17.42 14.48
C TYR A 307 3.47 -17.82 15.25
N THR A 308 3.23 -19.12 15.42
CA THR A 308 2.02 -19.67 16.06
C THR A 308 2.24 -20.19 17.48
N ASP A 309 3.43 -19.97 18.06
CA ASP A 309 3.81 -20.46 19.40
C ASP A 309 3.62 -21.98 19.59
N THR A 310 3.63 -22.74 18.49
CA THR A 310 3.46 -24.19 18.48
C THR A 310 4.80 -24.89 18.45
N GLU A 311 5.06 -25.77 19.43
CA GLU A 311 6.28 -26.60 19.44
C GLU A 311 6.23 -27.65 18.31
N HIS A 312 7.08 -27.48 17.30
CA HIS A 312 7.12 -28.39 16.14
C HIS A 312 8.11 -29.55 16.37
N LEU A 313 9.30 -29.25 16.87
CA LEU A 313 10.36 -30.21 17.15
C LEU A 313 10.98 -29.88 18.50
N ARG A 314 11.31 -30.92 19.27
CA ARG A 314 12.14 -30.83 20.48
C ARG A 314 13.43 -31.59 20.25
N ILE A 315 14.56 -30.91 20.42
CA ILE A 315 15.87 -31.44 20.05
C ILE A 315 16.73 -31.53 21.30
N THR A 316 17.26 -32.72 21.57
CA THR A 316 18.31 -32.93 22.56
C THR A 316 19.61 -33.18 21.82
N ALA A 317 20.60 -32.31 21.98
CA ALA A 317 21.88 -32.38 21.30
C ALA A 317 23.06 -32.11 22.25
N PRO A 318 24.30 -32.48 21.88
CA PRO A 318 25.48 -32.10 22.62
C PRO A 318 25.60 -30.58 22.75
N LEU A 319 26.12 -30.11 23.89
CA LEU A 319 26.24 -28.69 24.21
C LEU A 319 26.95 -27.86 23.11
N PRO A 320 28.07 -28.30 22.51
CA PRO A 320 28.71 -27.55 21.42
C PRO A 320 27.78 -27.35 20.21
N SER A 321 27.02 -28.38 19.82
CA SER A 321 26.07 -28.31 18.71
C SER A 321 24.89 -27.40 18.99
N ALA A 322 24.48 -27.26 20.25
CA ALA A 322 23.41 -26.34 20.65
C ALA A 322 23.85 -24.86 20.56
N TYR A 323 25.13 -24.56 20.84
CA TYR A 323 25.67 -23.20 20.76
C TYR A 323 25.95 -22.75 19.33
N GLU A 324 26.49 -23.64 18.48
CA GLU A 324 26.84 -23.32 17.08
C GLU A 324 25.62 -23.34 16.14
N GLY A 325 24.53 -24.00 16.56
CA GLY A 325 23.33 -24.19 15.76
C GLY A 325 23.36 -25.47 14.93
N ILE A 326 22.21 -26.14 14.82
CA ILE A 326 22.06 -27.40 14.08
C ILE A 326 21.09 -27.18 12.93
N TYR A 327 21.53 -27.50 11.72
CA TYR A 327 20.65 -27.57 10.55
C TYR A 327 20.03 -28.96 10.44
N LEU A 328 18.70 -29.03 10.58
CA LEU A 328 17.94 -30.25 10.34
C LEU A 328 17.41 -30.27 8.91
N LYS A 329 17.90 -31.22 8.12
CA LYS A 329 17.43 -31.53 6.79
C LYS A 329 16.04 -32.15 6.88
N GLY A 330 15.04 -31.50 6.26
CA GLY A 330 13.64 -31.92 6.32
C GLY A 330 13.02 -32.31 4.98
N PHE A 331 13.32 -31.60 3.90
CA PHE A 331 12.85 -31.90 2.55
C PHE A 331 14.00 -31.78 1.55
N VAL A 332 14.01 -32.63 0.54
CA VAL A 332 14.90 -32.54 -0.63
C VAL A 332 14.04 -32.76 -1.87
N GLY A 333 14.21 -31.88 -2.84
CA GLY A 333 13.68 -32.06 -4.18
C GLY A 333 14.79 -31.78 -5.19
N SER A 334 14.80 -32.56 -6.27
CA SER A 334 15.83 -32.52 -7.31
C SER A 334 15.32 -31.88 -8.60
N ILE A 335 14.01 -31.67 -8.73
CA ILE A 335 13.37 -31.15 -9.93
C ILE A 335 12.62 -29.87 -9.59
N TYR A 336 13.03 -28.75 -10.18
CA TYR A 336 12.26 -27.51 -10.10
C TYR A 336 11.16 -27.49 -11.16
N THR A 337 9.90 -27.32 -10.75
CA THR A 337 8.72 -27.33 -11.64
C THR A 337 8.21 -25.93 -12.00
N GLY A 338 8.79 -24.88 -11.41
CA GLY A 338 8.35 -23.48 -11.55
C GLY A 338 7.63 -22.96 -10.30
N ASP A 339 6.85 -23.80 -9.62
CA ASP A 339 6.16 -23.47 -8.37
C ASP A 339 6.33 -24.55 -7.27
N SER A 340 7.09 -25.61 -7.54
CA SER A 340 7.50 -26.61 -6.56
C SER A 340 8.90 -27.18 -6.82
N TRP A 341 9.46 -27.81 -5.80
CA TRP A 341 10.55 -28.76 -5.88
C TRP A 341 9.99 -30.16 -5.71
N ASP A 342 10.11 -30.99 -6.74
CA ASP A 342 9.66 -32.38 -6.74
C ASP A 342 10.85 -33.34 -6.57
N LYS A 343 10.54 -34.54 -6.10
CA LYS A 343 11.52 -35.62 -5.95
C LYS A 343 11.94 -36.17 -7.32
N SER A 344 13.13 -36.76 -7.38
CA SER A 344 13.61 -37.45 -8.58
C SER A 344 12.67 -38.57 -9.00
N ASN A 345 12.30 -38.59 -10.28
CA ASN A 345 11.54 -39.69 -10.87
C ASN A 345 12.45 -40.89 -11.23
N ALA A 346 11.82 -42.02 -11.59
CA ALA A 346 12.56 -43.25 -11.90
C ALA A 346 13.55 -43.08 -13.07
N ASP A 347 13.23 -42.25 -14.06
CA ASP A 347 14.11 -41.96 -15.20
C ASP A 347 15.40 -41.24 -14.76
N ILE A 348 15.27 -40.19 -13.95
CA ILE A 348 16.43 -39.46 -13.39
C ILE A 348 17.25 -40.37 -12.48
N LYS A 349 16.60 -41.17 -11.61
CA LYS A 349 17.30 -42.17 -10.78
C LYS A 349 18.07 -43.19 -11.62
N ASN A 350 17.51 -43.64 -12.74
CA ASN A 350 18.18 -44.58 -13.65
C ASN A 350 19.33 -43.93 -14.42
N LYS A 351 19.16 -42.72 -14.93
CA LYS A 351 20.22 -41.93 -15.59
C LYS A 351 21.37 -41.66 -14.62
N TYR A 352 21.06 -41.33 -13.38
CA TYR A 352 22.04 -41.12 -12.33
C TYR A 352 22.81 -42.41 -11.99
N ARG A 353 22.12 -43.54 -11.81
CA ARG A 353 22.78 -44.85 -11.64
C ARG A 353 23.65 -45.24 -12.82
N ALA A 354 23.24 -44.89 -14.05
CA ALA A 354 24.04 -45.12 -15.24
C ALA A 354 25.29 -44.22 -15.28
N LEU A 355 25.20 -42.97 -14.81
CA LEU A 355 26.34 -42.09 -14.60
C LEU A 355 27.30 -42.63 -13.53
N GLN A 356 26.78 -43.08 -12.39
CA GLN A 356 27.58 -43.69 -11.33
C GLN A 356 28.41 -44.87 -11.82
N LYS A 357 27.85 -45.75 -12.68
CA LYS A 357 28.59 -46.88 -13.25
C LYS A 357 29.75 -46.47 -14.17
N LYS A 358 29.73 -45.23 -14.69
CA LYS A 358 30.79 -44.66 -15.54
C LYS A 358 31.85 -43.90 -14.75
N ILE A 359 31.54 -43.54 -13.51
CA ILE A 359 32.47 -42.89 -12.59
C ILE A 359 33.27 -44.00 -11.89
N PRO A 360 34.60 -43.87 -11.72
CA PRO A 360 35.37 -44.80 -10.91
C PRO A 360 34.93 -44.68 -9.44
N LEU A 361 33.92 -45.46 -9.06
CA LEU A 361 33.26 -45.43 -7.75
C LEU A 361 34.20 -45.74 -6.58
N GLY A 362 35.39 -46.28 -6.85
CA GLY A 362 36.43 -46.52 -5.84
C GLY A 362 37.15 -45.25 -5.36
N GLU A 363 37.13 -44.17 -6.14
CA GLU A 363 37.81 -42.90 -5.80
C GLU A 363 36.84 -41.79 -5.43
N PHE A 364 35.61 -41.80 -5.97
CA PHE A 364 34.64 -40.73 -5.75
C PHE A 364 33.19 -41.23 -5.86
N PRO A 365 32.50 -41.51 -4.73
CA PRO A 365 31.07 -41.71 -4.74
C PRO A 365 30.36 -40.35 -4.87
N PRO A 366 29.55 -40.13 -5.92
CA PRO A 366 28.88 -38.84 -6.12
C PRO A 366 27.69 -38.61 -5.18
N VAL A 367 27.18 -39.62 -4.48
CA VAL A 367 26.14 -39.46 -3.44
C VAL A 367 26.78 -39.40 -2.06
N ASN A 368 26.39 -38.39 -1.29
CA ASN A 368 26.62 -38.31 0.15
C ASN A 368 28.08 -38.52 0.56
N GLN A 369 28.98 -37.76 -0.07
CA GLN A 369 30.40 -37.65 0.29
C GLN A 369 30.61 -37.29 1.76
N VAL A 370 29.58 -36.76 2.41
CA VAL A 370 29.52 -36.52 3.84
C VAL A 370 29.69 -37.81 4.65
N SER A 371 29.02 -38.92 4.32
CA SER A 371 29.23 -40.19 5.05
C SER A 371 30.64 -40.74 4.85
N MET A 372 31.17 -40.63 3.63
CA MET A 372 32.52 -41.09 3.33
C MET A 372 33.59 -40.21 4.00
N LEU A 373 33.40 -38.89 4.00
CA LEU A 373 34.19 -37.92 4.75
C LEU A 373 34.17 -38.24 6.24
N LEU A 374 33.00 -38.49 6.82
CA LEU A 374 32.84 -38.86 8.23
C LEU A 374 33.49 -40.22 8.57
N ASN A 375 33.53 -41.16 7.64
CA ASN A 375 34.21 -42.45 7.84
C ASN A 375 35.74 -42.29 7.73
N GLN A 376 36.23 -41.59 6.71
CA GLN A 376 37.66 -41.28 6.55
C GLN A 376 38.21 -40.45 7.73
N MET A 377 37.41 -39.53 8.27
CA MET A 377 37.75 -38.78 9.47
C MET A 377 37.78 -39.65 10.73
N GLU A 378 36.89 -40.64 10.86
CA GLU A 378 36.90 -41.60 11.97
C GLU A 378 38.15 -42.49 11.91
N ASP A 379 38.56 -42.92 10.72
CA ASP A 379 39.80 -43.68 10.51
C ASP A 379 41.06 -42.84 10.81
N LEU A 380 41.05 -41.54 10.46
CA LEU A 380 42.12 -40.59 10.79
C LEU A 380 42.22 -40.29 12.29
N ASP A 381 41.10 -40.28 13.02
CA ASP A 381 41.11 -40.05 14.47
C ASP A 381 41.53 -41.32 15.24
N ASN A 382 41.15 -42.51 14.74
CA ASN A 382 41.56 -43.79 15.31
C ASN A 382 43.04 -44.16 15.05
N THR A 383 43.68 -43.56 14.04
CA THR A 383 45.10 -43.79 13.71
C THR A 383 46.07 -42.82 14.40
N LYS A 384 45.58 -41.90 15.25
CA LYS A 384 46.43 -41.04 16.08
C LYS A 384 47.12 -41.84 17.20
N THR A 385 48.26 -42.43 16.86
CA THR A 385 49.32 -42.73 17.83
C THR A 385 49.96 -41.40 18.24
N GLU A 386 49.75 -40.99 19.48
CA GLU A 386 50.58 -40.15 20.38
C GLU A 386 51.47 -39.01 19.81
N SER A 387 51.17 -38.40 18.67
CA SER A 387 51.84 -37.16 18.25
C SER A 387 50.88 -35.97 18.37
N LYS A 388 51.00 -35.29 19.52
CA LYS A 388 50.58 -33.90 19.69
C LYS A 388 51.40 -33.05 18.72
N ASP A 389 50.96 -32.92 17.48
CA ASP A 389 51.46 -31.84 16.64
C ASP A 389 50.32 -31.13 15.92
N ASP A 390 50.38 -29.82 16.06
CA ASP A 390 49.31 -28.82 15.99
C ASP A 390 48.95 -28.51 14.54
N ARG A 391 48.58 -29.54 13.76
CA ARG A 391 48.16 -29.36 12.37
C ARG A 391 46.72 -28.91 12.30
N ASN A 392 46.53 -27.59 12.22
CA ASN A 392 45.45 -26.83 11.57
C ASN A 392 44.32 -27.68 10.96
N ALA A 393 43.49 -28.30 11.79
CA ALA A 393 42.22 -28.86 11.35
C ALA A 393 41.19 -27.73 11.41
N ALA A 394 40.98 -27.04 10.29
CA ALA A 394 39.99 -25.96 10.17
C ALA A 394 38.53 -26.40 10.46
N TYR A 395 38.30 -27.68 10.76
CA TYR A 395 37.00 -28.25 11.08
C TYR A 395 37.14 -29.21 12.27
N GLN A 396 36.57 -28.84 13.42
CA GLN A 396 36.38 -29.74 14.57
C GLN A 396 34.97 -30.33 14.46
N PHE A 397 34.88 -31.64 14.22
CA PHE A 397 33.59 -32.34 14.18
C PHE A 397 33.36 -33.07 15.50
N TYR A 398 32.28 -32.73 16.20
CA TYR A 398 31.88 -33.43 17.41
C TYR A 398 30.96 -34.61 17.07
N LYS A 399 31.45 -35.83 17.29
CA LYS A 399 30.59 -37.02 17.26
C LYS A 399 29.64 -36.98 18.46
N GLY A 400 28.35 -36.99 18.18
CA GLY A 400 27.32 -36.94 19.21
C GLY A 400 26.05 -37.64 18.81
N LYS A 401 25.21 -37.95 19.80
CA LYS A 401 23.85 -38.44 19.57
C LYS A 401 22.89 -37.29 19.70
N ILE A 402 22.02 -37.13 18.70
CA ILE A 402 20.93 -36.16 18.72
C ILE A 402 19.63 -36.93 18.82
N LYS A 403 18.76 -36.52 19.75
CA LYS A 403 17.38 -37.01 19.85
C LYS A 403 16.46 -35.94 19.28
N VAL A 404 15.61 -36.32 18.33
CA VAL A 404 14.60 -35.44 17.73
C VAL A 404 13.22 -35.97 18.07
N GLU A 405 12.46 -35.20 18.83
CA GLU A 405 11.09 -35.51 19.22
C GLU A 405 10.12 -34.66 18.39
N TYR A 406 9.11 -35.31 17.82
CA TYR A 406 8.13 -34.67 16.94
C TYR A 406 6.95 -34.16 17.75
N GLY A 407 6.77 -32.84 17.81
CA GLY A 407 5.54 -32.20 18.24
C GLY A 407 4.56 -32.08 17.08
N ALA A 408 4.29 -30.84 16.66
CA ALA A 408 3.42 -30.53 15.51
C ALA A 408 4.10 -30.62 14.13
N ALA A 409 5.38 -30.99 14.06
CA ALA A 409 6.09 -31.12 12.80
C ALA A 409 5.48 -32.20 11.88
N ASN A 410 5.59 -31.98 10.57
CA ASN A 410 5.09 -32.92 9.56
C ASN A 410 5.86 -34.25 9.65
N LYS A 411 5.17 -35.31 10.09
CA LYS A 411 5.72 -36.65 10.34
C LYS A 411 6.05 -37.43 9.06
N SER A 412 5.63 -36.94 7.89
CA SER A 412 6.02 -37.51 6.59
C SER A 412 7.47 -37.22 6.21
N TYR A 413 8.17 -36.38 6.99
CA TYR A 413 9.55 -35.98 6.77
C TYR A 413 10.44 -36.37 7.95
N LEU A 414 11.65 -36.80 7.62
CA LEU A 414 12.70 -37.04 8.60
C LEU A 414 13.46 -35.73 8.83
N TYR A 415 13.63 -35.32 10.09
CA TYR A 415 14.42 -34.13 10.45
C TYR A 415 15.73 -34.60 11.09
N VAL A 416 16.79 -34.66 10.28
CA VAL A 416 18.10 -35.14 10.71
C VAL A 416 19.20 -34.13 10.39
N PRO A 417 20.29 -34.08 11.16
CA PRO A 417 21.46 -33.27 10.81
C PRO A 417 21.95 -33.54 9.39
N TYR A 418 22.50 -32.53 8.72
CA TYR A 418 23.11 -32.71 7.39
C TYR A 418 24.23 -33.77 7.37
N PHE A 419 24.99 -33.86 8.46
CA PHE A 419 26.08 -34.82 8.65
C PHE A 419 25.63 -36.05 9.45
N THR A 420 24.69 -36.82 8.89
CA THR A 420 24.13 -38.03 9.54
C THR A 420 24.64 -39.32 8.89
N LYS A 421 25.11 -40.27 9.71
CA LYS A 421 25.37 -41.66 9.27
C LYS A 421 24.05 -42.43 9.19
N TYR A 422 23.39 -42.37 8.03
CA TYR A 422 22.06 -42.96 7.83
C TYR A 422 21.98 -44.47 8.07
N GLU A 423 23.10 -45.19 7.92
CA GLU A 423 23.21 -46.63 8.20
C GLU A 423 22.99 -46.99 9.67
N THR A 424 23.17 -46.01 10.58
CA THR A 424 23.00 -46.18 12.03
C THR A 424 21.58 -45.89 12.51
N LEU A 425 20.70 -45.44 11.62
CA LEU A 425 19.30 -45.21 11.95
C LEU A 425 18.57 -46.56 12.01
N GLU A 426 17.78 -46.78 13.07
CA GLU A 426 16.84 -47.90 13.14
C GLU A 426 15.94 -47.89 11.89
N GLN A 427 15.50 -49.06 11.41
CA GLN A 427 14.82 -49.21 10.10
C GLN A 427 13.64 -48.24 9.91
N ILE A 428 13.91 -47.07 9.35
CA ILE A 428 12.93 -46.09 8.91
C ILE A 428 12.86 -46.20 7.39
N LYS A 429 11.67 -46.47 6.83
CA LYS A 429 11.43 -46.39 5.39
C LYS A 429 11.54 -44.92 4.96
N TYR A 430 12.76 -44.49 4.61
CA TYR A 430 13.04 -43.16 4.11
C TYR A 430 13.63 -43.25 2.70
N GLU A 431 12.93 -42.69 1.71
CA GLU A 431 13.51 -42.45 0.39
C GLU A 431 14.35 -41.18 0.45
N GLN A 432 15.67 -41.35 0.44
CA GLN A 432 16.59 -40.27 0.14
C GLN A 432 16.41 -39.89 -1.33
N ASP A 433 16.02 -38.65 -1.60
CA ASP A 433 16.10 -38.12 -2.95
C ASP A 433 17.59 -37.96 -3.31
N LEU A 434 17.94 -38.31 -4.56
CA LEU A 434 19.27 -38.67 -5.07
C LEU A 434 20.48 -38.03 -4.39
#